data_AF-A0A4V3CGJ3-F1
#
_entry.id   AF-A0A4V3CGJ3-F1
#
_cell.length_a   1.000
_cell.length_b   1.000
_cell.length_c   1.000
_cell.angle_alpha   90.00
_cell.angle_beta   90.00
_cell.angle_gamma   90.00
#
_symmetry.space_group_name_H-M   'P 1'
#
loop_
_entity.id
_entity.type
_entity.pdbx_description
1 polymer ?
#
loop_
_entity_poly.entity_id
_entity_poly.type
_entity_poly.pdbx_seq_one_letter_code
_entity_poly.pdbx_strand_id
1 'polypeptide(L)'
;MTHSSSSLEKINKIAVSKYTSAGLLALLLSACGESHTHSHAINDHAVDLKDAILQNRSADCADYANEYGSSVKDIRKNEHFIAQVSIEVQDRYCTLTSNNIPNHDFNDRNARFATNAKEVSQSFNIKRAPQLSYRVTPLEQSTYNGIMINGVPIDILSAACYSPNARRADRQGNIPIGCRSDAKWLVDPLGPNANMGADAHNAHTQPDGSYHYHGNPNALFDEKPGNNGSPTIGFAADGFPIYGSYFYDETRKQVRKAKSGYRLKSGTRPTRSSTSPGGNYDGTYIQDWEFANTGDLDQCNGMTVNGQYGYYVTDTYPWIVNCFSGTPDPSFRKRMGKNKQPNHKNTQHRFPPKPAY
;
A
#
# COMPACT_ATOMS: atom_id res chain seq x y z
N MET A 1 -46.00 4.46 -12.47
CA MET A 1 -45.97 5.90 -12.82
C MET A 1 -46.45 6.63 -11.57
N THR A 2 -45.68 7.36 -10.78
CA THR A 2 -44.43 8.09 -10.90
C THR A 2 -43.83 8.18 -9.48
N HIS A 3 -42.58 7.79 -9.26
CA HIS A 3 -41.89 8.07 -7.99
C HIS A 3 -40.91 9.22 -8.21
N SER A 4 -41.13 10.28 -7.43
CA SER A 4 -40.35 11.50 -7.39
C SER A 4 -39.07 11.29 -6.58
N SER A 5 -37.97 11.78 -7.14
CA SER A 5 -36.66 11.94 -6.53
C SER A 5 -36.65 13.13 -5.56
N SER A 6 -35.99 12.99 -4.42
CA SER A 6 -35.43 14.10 -3.63
C SER A 6 -34.22 13.58 -2.86
N SER A 7 -32.99 13.87 -3.33
CA SER A 7 -32.10 14.91 -2.81
C SER A 7 -31.79 14.72 -1.31
N LEU A 8 -30.71 14.02 -0.95
CA LEU A 8 -29.37 14.57 -0.68
C LEU A 8 -29.37 15.73 0.32
N GLU A 9 -29.20 15.39 1.60
CA GLU A 9 -28.49 16.20 2.59
C GLU A 9 -28.16 15.31 3.80
N LYS A 10 -26.91 14.84 3.91
CA LYS A 10 -26.36 14.31 5.16
C LYS A 10 -25.10 15.11 5.50
N ILE A 11 -25.26 15.90 6.55
CA ILE A 11 -24.25 16.77 7.16
C ILE A 11 -23.22 15.89 7.89
N ASN A 12 -21.99 15.83 7.40
CA ASN A 12 -20.86 15.32 8.19
C ASN A 12 -20.17 16.50 8.89
N LYS A 13 -20.35 16.59 10.21
CA LYS A 13 -19.62 17.51 11.08
C LYS A 13 -18.23 16.94 11.35
N ILE A 14 -17.19 17.62 10.90
CA ILE A 14 -15.84 17.53 11.48
C ILE A 14 -15.66 18.76 12.37
N ALA A 15 -15.50 18.54 13.67
CA ALA A 15 -15.17 19.60 14.62
C ALA A 15 -13.64 19.76 14.67
N VAL A 16 -13.13 20.89 14.18
CA VAL A 16 -11.73 21.30 14.40
C VAL A 16 -11.73 22.41 15.45
N SER A 17 -11.09 22.15 16.59
CA SER A 17 -10.86 23.12 17.66
C SER A 17 -9.90 24.21 17.17
N LYS A 18 -10.37 25.46 17.09
CA LYS A 18 -9.52 26.63 16.77
C LYS A 18 -9.01 27.25 18.08
N TYR A 19 -7.70 27.20 18.31
CA TYR A 19 -7.05 28.09 19.27
C TYR A 19 -6.86 29.47 18.62
N THR A 20 -7.35 30.51 19.31
CA THR A 20 -7.16 31.92 18.98
C THR A 20 -5.97 32.45 19.78
N SER A 21 -5.01 33.07 19.10
CA SER A 21 -4.03 33.96 19.74
C SER A 21 -3.88 35.23 18.92
N ALA A 22 -4.00 36.35 19.64
CA ALA A 22 -4.09 37.71 19.17
C ALA A 22 -2.80 38.22 18.52
N GLY A 23 -2.97 39.22 17.65
CA GLY A 23 -1.95 39.73 16.75
C GLY A 23 -0.84 40.57 17.38
N LEU A 24 0.19 40.77 16.56
CA LEU A 24 1.10 41.90 16.64
C LEU A 24 1.38 42.38 15.21
N LEU A 25 1.02 43.63 14.95
CA LEU A 25 1.21 44.33 13.69
C LEU A 25 2.66 44.85 13.63
N ALA A 26 3.42 44.44 12.62
CA ALA A 26 4.71 45.06 12.28
C ALA A 26 4.77 45.32 10.77
N LEU A 27 4.64 46.59 10.39
CA LEU A 27 5.10 47.08 9.09
C LEU A 27 6.62 47.00 9.05
N LEU A 28 7.20 46.55 7.93
CA LEU A 28 8.15 47.35 7.13
C LEU A 28 8.76 46.56 5.95
N LEU A 29 8.92 47.31 4.86
CA LEU A 29 9.91 47.22 3.78
C LEU A 29 9.68 46.20 2.65
N SER A 30 9.17 46.76 1.55
CA SER A 30 9.25 46.24 0.19
C SER A 30 10.70 46.17 -0.27
N ALA A 31 11.13 44.98 -0.69
CA ALA A 31 12.31 44.79 -1.52
C ALA A 31 11.97 43.73 -2.58
N CYS A 32 12.04 44.13 -3.85
CA CYS A 32 11.82 43.29 -5.00
C CYS A 32 12.86 42.18 -5.08
N GLY A 33 12.38 40.96 -5.29
CA GLY A 33 13.14 39.79 -5.67
C GLY A 33 12.16 38.71 -6.05
N GLU A 34 11.72 38.69 -7.31
CA GLU A 34 10.93 37.59 -7.87
C GLU A 34 11.82 36.35 -7.96
N SER A 35 11.96 35.64 -6.84
CA SER A 35 12.18 34.21 -6.88
C SER A 35 10.82 33.56 -7.09
N HIS A 36 10.59 33.00 -8.27
CA HIS A 36 9.51 32.04 -8.50
C HIS A 36 9.78 30.79 -7.65
N THR A 37 9.52 30.89 -6.34
CA THR A 37 9.19 29.72 -5.55
C THR A 37 7.84 29.26 -6.07
N HIS A 38 7.82 28.20 -6.88
CA HIS A 38 6.60 27.42 -7.05
C HIS A 38 6.21 26.92 -5.66
N SER A 39 5.37 27.69 -4.97
CA SER A 39 4.67 27.21 -3.79
C SER A 39 3.77 26.10 -4.30
N HIS A 40 4.24 24.87 -4.22
CA HIS A 40 3.39 23.69 -4.21
C HIS A 40 2.58 23.79 -2.92
N ALA A 41 1.55 24.63 -2.94
CA ALA A 41 0.60 24.74 -1.85
C ALA A 41 -0.42 23.64 -2.05
N ILE A 42 -0.81 22.99 -0.95
CA ILE A 42 -2.00 22.14 -0.94
C ILE A 42 -3.17 23.04 -1.36
N ASN A 43 -4.05 22.55 -2.23
CA ASN A 43 -5.27 23.27 -2.60
C ASN A 43 -6.03 23.63 -1.31
N ASP A 44 -6.45 24.88 -1.14
CA ASP A 44 -7.03 25.40 0.12
C ASP A 44 -8.34 24.67 0.50
N HIS A 45 -8.92 23.91 -0.43
CA HIS A 45 -10.10 23.08 -0.26
C HIS A 45 -9.82 21.59 -0.04
N ALA A 46 -8.58 21.13 -0.20
CA ALA A 46 -8.23 19.73 -0.02
C ALA A 46 -8.17 19.36 1.47
N VAL A 47 -8.66 18.16 1.80
CA VAL A 47 -8.58 17.61 3.15
C VAL A 47 -7.13 17.20 3.42
N ASP A 48 -6.53 17.75 4.47
CA ASP A 48 -5.20 17.36 4.90
C ASP A 48 -5.20 15.93 5.47
N LEU A 49 -4.42 15.04 4.84
CA LEU A 49 -4.22 13.67 5.29
C LEU A 49 -2.88 13.46 6.02
N LYS A 50 -2.07 14.50 6.27
CA LYS A 50 -0.76 14.34 6.89
C LYS A 50 -0.87 13.57 8.20
N ASP A 51 -0.28 12.37 8.22
CA ASP A 51 -0.28 11.44 9.36
C ASP A 51 -1.69 11.13 9.94
N ALA A 52 -2.74 11.30 9.13
CA ALA A 52 -4.11 11.16 9.58
C ALA A 52 -4.46 9.69 9.92
N ILE A 53 -5.27 9.53 10.97
CA ILE A 53 -5.92 8.27 11.33
C ILE A 53 -7.39 8.35 10.91
N LEU A 54 -7.78 7.48 9.99
CA LEU A 54 -9.14 7.45 9.44
C LEU A 54 -10.13 6.83 10.43
N GLN A 55 -11.41 7.08 10.21
CA GLN A 55 -12.49 6.53 11.05
C GLN A 55 -13.61 5.86 10.26
N ASN A 56 -13.82 6.26 9.00
CA ASN A 56 -14.87 5.70 8.17
C ASN A 56 -14.55 4.23 7.82
N ARG A 57 -15.57 3.38 7.87
CA ARG A 57 -15.52 1.95 7.56
C ARG A 57 -16.39 1.56 6.37
N SER A 58 -16.89 2.55 5.63
CA SER A 58 -17.68 2.27 4.43
C SER A 58 -16.90 1.44 3.42
N ALA A 59 -17.61 0.53 2.76
CA ALA A 59 -17.11 -0.29 1.68
C ALA A 59 -17.35 0.33 0.29
N ASP A 60 -18.08 1.45 0.20
CA ASP A 60 -18.27 2.18 -1.06
C ASP A 60 -17.22 3.30 -1.15
N CYS A 61 -16.43 3.30 -2.22
CA CYS A 61 -15.43 4.35 -2.46
C CYS A 61 -16.04 5.75 -2.56
N ALA A 62 -17.34 5.88 -2.85
CA ALA A 62 -18.01 7.17 -2.93
C ALA A 62 -18.05 7.92 -1.59
N ASP A 63 -18.01 7.19 -0.47
CA ASP A 63 -17.96 7.78 0.88
C ASP A 63 -16.59 8.38 1.23
N TYR A 64 -15.62 8.25 0.32
CA TYR A 64 -14.28 8.82 0.39
C TYR A 64 -14.03 9.82 -0.75
N ALA A 65 -15.08 10.27 -1.44
CA ALA A 65 -14.95 11.26 -2.51
C ALA A 65 -14.49 12.61 -1.95
N ASN A 66 -13.28 13.03 -2.32
CA ASN A 66 -12.70 14.30 -1.96
C ASN A 66 -11.42 14.58 -2.74
N GLU A 67 -10.90 15.79 -2.58
CA GLU A 67 -9.50 16.09 -2.81
C GLU A 67 -8.75 16.00 -1.47
N TYR A 68 -7.56 15.39 -1.50
CA TYR A 68 -6.70 15.24 -0.34
C TYR A 68 -5.31 15.78 -0.65
N GLY A 69 -4.68 16.38 0.36
CA GLY A 69 -3.31 16.87 0.28
C GLY A 69 -2.51 16.51 1.52
N SER A 70 -1.17 16.48 1.41
CA SER A 70 -0.29 16.41 2.58
C SER A 70 1.08 16.99 2.26
N SER A 71 1.66 17.77 3.17
CA SER A 71 3.05 18.18 3.07
C SER A 71 3.94 17.13 3.74
N VAL A 72 4.82 16.50 2.97
CA VAL A 72 5.66 15.40 3.45
C VAL A 72 7.12 15.59 3.07
N LYS A 73 7.97 14.80 3.71
CA LYS A 73 9.41 14.85 3.53
C LYS A 73 9.99 13.48 3.20
N ASP A 74 10.82 13.43 2.17
CA ASP A 74 11.84 12.39 2.06
C ASP A 74 12.92 12.71 3.10
N ILE A 75 12.94 11.94 4.18
CA ILE A 75 13.75 12.23 5.37
C ILE A 75 15.24 12.22 5.03
N ARG A 76 15.71 11.21 4.29
CA ARG A 76 17.12 11.07 3.91
C ARG A 76 17.57 12.13 2.94
N LYS A 77 16.71 12.51 2.01
CA LYS A 77 17.05 13.47 0.97
C LYS A 77 16.86 14.91 1.42
N ASN A 78 16.14 15.11 2.52
CA ASN A 78 15.75 16.43 2.99
C ASN A 78 14.98 17.20 1.89
N GLU A 79 14.14 16.46 1.15
CA GLU A 79 13.34 16.95 0.03
C GLU A 79 11.87 16.95 0.43
N HIS A 80 11.16 18.01 0.08
CA HIS A 80 9.75 18.19 0.41
C HIS A 80 8.88 17.85 -0.79
N PHE A 81 7.80 17.14 -0.55
CA PHE A 81 6.78 16.80 -1.53
C PHE A 81 5.41 17.21 -1.04
N ILE A 82 4.50 17.45 -1.99
CA ILE A 82 3.07 17.56 -1.69
C ILE A 82 2.38 16.32 -2.23
N ALA A 83 1.82 15.50 -1.33
CA ALA A 83 0.91 14.44 -1.73
C ALA A 83 -0.37 15.06 -2.27
N GLN A 84 -0.88 14.52 -3.37
CA GLN A 84 -2.15 14.92 -3.98
C GLN A 84 -2.93 13.68 -4.36
N VAL A 85 -4.18 13.59 -3.88
CA VAL A 85 -5.12 12.53 -4.22
C VAL A 85 -6.47 13.16 -4.55
N SER A 86 -7.14 12.67 -5.58
CA SER A 86 -8.54 12.99 -5.86
C SER A 86 -9.34 11.71 -6.07
N ILE A 87 -10.48 11.60 -5.41
CA ILE A 87 -11.44 10.50 -5.58
C ILE A 87 -12.73 11.08 -6.16
N GLU A 88 -12.99 10.76 -7.42
CA GLU A 88 -14.18 11.21 -8.15
C GLU A 88 -15.20 10.07 -8.28
N VAL A 89 -16.47 10.37 -8.00
CA VAL A 89 -17.55 9.38 -8.03
C VAL A 89 -18.16 9.27 -9.42
N GLN A 90 -18.35 8.04 -9.87
CA GLN A 90 -19.15 7.70 -11.04
C GLN A 90 -20.18 6.62 -10.64
N ASP A 91 -21.10 6.28 -11.53
CA ASP A 91 -22.21 5.40 -11.19
C ASP A 91 -21.76 4.02 -10.70
N ARG A 92 -20.76 3.43 -11.36
CA ARG A 92 -20.31 2.03 -11.11
C ARG A 92 -18.94 1.92 -10.45
N TYR A 93 -18.16 2.99 -10.49
CA TYR A 93 -16.81 3.04 -9.93
C TYR A 93 -16.51 4.44 -9.41
N CYS A 94 -15.50 4.56 -8.56
CA CYS A 94 -14.82 5.83 -8.30
C CYS A 94 -13.48 5.80 -9.02
N THR A 95 -13.05 6.94 -9.55
CA THR A 95 -11.69 7.09 -10.07
C THR A 95 -10.83 7.77 -9.02
N LEU A 96 -9.83 7.05 -8.51
CA LEU A 96 -8.80 7.60 -7.63
C LEU A 96 -7.60 7.99 -8.49
N THR A 97 -7.25 9.27 -8.48
CA THR A 97 -6.02 9.80 -9.08
C THR A 97 -5.05 10.26 -7.98
N SER A 98 -3.76 10.07 -8.21
CA SER A 98 -2.72 10.40 -7.23
C SER A 98 -1.41 10.75 -7.92
N ASN A 99 -0.59 11.60 -7.30
CA ASN A 99 0.82 11.80 -7.70
C ASN A 99 1.79 10.80 -7.05
N ASN A 100 1.26 9.78 -6.35
CA ASN A 100 1.99 8.66 -5.75
C ASN A 100 2.94 9.02 -4.59
N ILE A 101 2.82 10.21 -4.02
CA ILE A 101 3.50 10.58 -2.79
C ILE A 101 2.61 10.20 -1.59
N PRO A 102 3.15 9.54 -0.54
CA PRO A 102 2.37 9.15 0.64
C PRO A 102 1.94 10.36 1.48
N ASN A 103 0.97 10.16 2.37
CA ASN A 103 0.54 11.16 3.35
C ASN A 103 1.43 11.25 4.62
N HIS A 104 2.59 10.60 4.63
CA HIS A 104 3.50 10.56 5.76
C HIS A 104 4.94 10.82 5.29
N ASP A 105 5.82 11.17 6.22
CA ASP A 105 7.25 11.24 5.90
C ASP A 105 7.78 9.83 5.58
N PHE A 106 8.70 9.71 4.64
CA PHE A 106 9.15 8.42 4.12
C PHE A 106 10.66 8.41 3.90
N ASN A 107 11.20 7.25 3.50
CA ASN A 107 12.63 7.06 3.27
C ASN A 107 13.49 7.37 4.52
N ASP A 108 13.11 6.80 5.67
CA ASP A 108 13.81 7.00 6.94
C ASP A 108 15.19 6.31 7.01
N ARG A 109 15.86 6.38 8.17
CA ARG A 109 17.20 5.82 8.41
C ARG A 109 17.35 4.30 8.26
N ASN A 110 16.25 3.55 8.20
CA ASN A 110 16.21 2.12 7.93
C ASN A 110 16.04 1.83 6.44
N ALA A 111 15.36 2.72 5.70
CA ALA A 111 15.12 2.61 4.27
C ALA A 111 16.42 2.49 3.46
N ARG A 112 16.35 1.81 2.31
CA ARG A 112 17.45 1.72 1.33
C ARG A 112 16.88 1.69 -0.09
N PHE A 113 16.21 2.77 -0.48
CA PHE A 113 15.58 2.85 -1.80
C PHE A 113 16.61 2.75 -2.92
N ALA A 114 16.34 1.88 -3.89
CA ALA A 114 17.20 1.70 -5.06
C ALA A 114 17.08 2.86 -6.06
N THR A 115 15.96 3.58 -6.02
CA THR A 115 15.65 4.73 -6.85
C THR A 115 15.07 5.83 -5.96
N ASN A 116 15.41 7.10 -6.21
CA ASN A 116 14.77 8.20 -5.48
C ASN A 116 13.27 8.23 -5.78
N ALA A 117 12.47 8.59 -4.78
CA ALA A 117 11.05 8.82 -4.97
C ALA A 117 10.82 9.96 -5.96
N LYS A 118 9.73 9.86 -6.72
CA LYS A 118 9.26 10.90 -7.64
C LYS A 118 7.76 10.95 -7.60
N GLU A 119 7.22 12.12 -7.95
CA GLU A 119 5.82 12.23 -8.29
C GLU A 119 5.56 11.43 -9.59
N VAL A 120 4.70 10.43 -9.50
CA VAL A 120 4.29 9.58 -10.62
C VAL A 120 2.77 9.56 -10.65
N SER A 121 2.18 10.26 -11.63
CA SER A 121 0.72 10.29 -11.76
C SER A 121 0.14 8.91 -12.05
N GLN A 122 -0.83 8.51 -11.24
CA GLN A 122 -1.53 7.24 -11.32
C GLN A 122 -3.05 7.46 -11.29
N SER A 123 -3.79 6.52 -11.88
CA SER A 123 -5.26 6.54 -11.91
C SER A 123 -5.80 5.12 -11.84
N PHE A 124 -6.74 4.89 -10.93
CA PHE A 124 -7.33 3.59 -10.63
C PHE A 124 -8.86 3.70 -10.57
N ASN A 125 -9.56 2.72 -11.14
CA ASN A 125 -11.01 2.62 -11.07
C ASN A 125 -11.41 1.59 -10.01
N ILE A 126 -12.04 2.05 -8.93
CA ILE A 126 -12.49 1.24 -7.81
C ILE A 126 -13.97 0.93 -8.00
N LYS A 127 -14.34 -0.34 -8.14
CA LYS A 127 -15.76 -0.74 -8.28
C LYS A 127 -16.52 -0.43 -7.00
N ARG A 128 -17.70 0.21 -7.13
CA ARG A 128 -18.55 0.58 -5.98
C ARG A 128 -19.35 -0.59 -5.39
N ALA A 129 -19.64 -1.59 -6.22
CA ALA A 129 -20.41 -2.78 -5.84
C ALA A 129 -19.68 -4.07 -6.26
N PRO A 130 -18.48 -4.35 -5.72
CA PRO A 130 -17.74 -5.56 -6.04
C PRO A 130 -18.53 -6.81 -5.65
N GLN A 131 -18.33 -7.90 -6.39
CA GLN A 131 -19.02 -9.17 -6.16
C GLN A 131 -17.99 -10.28 -5.96
N LEU A 132 -18.28 -11.17 -5.00
CA LEU A 132 -17.48 -12.36 -4.78
C LEU A 132 -17.56 -13.23 -6.04
N SER A 133 -16.40 -13.68 -6.49
CA SER A 133 -16.26 -14.62 -7.59
C SER A 133 -16.27 -16.05 -7.06
N TYR A 134 -16.77 -17.00 -7.86
CA TYR A 134 -16.77 -18.42 -7.47
C TYR A 134 -15.35 -18.97 -7.28
N ARG A 135 -14.37 -18.41 -7.99
CA ARG A 135 -12.95 -18.72 -7.85
C ARG A 135 -12.19 -17.44 -7.55
N VAL A 136 -11.17 -17.57 -6.71
CA VAL A 136 -10.22 -16.49 -6.47
C VAL A 136 -9.35 -16.25 -7.69
N THR A 137 -8.94 -15.00 -7.89
CA THR A 137 -7.97 -14.62 -8.93
C THR A 137 -6.58 -14.49 -8.30
N PRO A 138 -5.56 -15.24 -8.75
CA PRO A 138 -4.20 -15.09 -8.24
C PRO A 138 -3.63 -13.69 -8.48
N LEU A 139 -2.70 -13.27 -7.62
CA LEU A 139 -1.94 -12.04 -7.85
C LEU A 139 -0.96 -12.22 -9.02
N GLU A 140 -0.69 -11.13 -9.74
CA GLU A 140 0.28 -11.08 -10.82
C GLU A 140 1.20 -9.86 -10.64
N GLN A 141 2.48 -10.00 -10.97
CA GLN A 141 3.44 -8.89 -10.89
C GLN A 141 3.11 -7.72 -11.82
N SER A 142 2.31 -7.96 -12.87
CA SER A 142 1.84 -6.95 -13.82
C SER A 142 0.65 -6.13 -13.32
N THR A 143 0.17 -6.37 -12.10
CA THR A 143 -1.04 -5.74 -11.56
C THR A 143 -0.78 -5.26 -10.14
N TYR A 144 -1.09 -4.00 -9.83
CA TYR A 144 -1.12 -3.53 -8.46
C TYR A 144 -2.26 -4.24 -7.71
N ASN A 145 -2.04 -4.58 -6.43
CA ASN A 145 -3.01 -5.37 -5.67
C ASN A 145 -4.13 -4.51 -5.06
N GLY A 146 -3.92 -3.20 -5.01
CA GLY A 146 -4.88 -2.24 -4.49
C GLY A 146 -4.26 -0.86 -4.42
N ILE A 147 -5.03 0.06 -3.86
CA ILE A 147 -4.66 1.46 -3.69
C ILE A 147 -5.15 1.93 -2.32
N MET A 148 -4.25 2.54 -1.55
CA MET A 148 -4.61 3.16 -0.27
C MET A 148 -5.25 4.54 -0.53
N ILE A 149 -6.06 5.02 0.41
CA ILE A 149 -6.73 6.34 0.32
C ILE A 149 -5.71 7.48 0.24
N ASN A 150 -4.50 7.30 0.77
CA ASN A 150 -3.40 8.24 0.60
C ASN A 150 -2.76 8.22 -0.80
N GLY A 151 -3.30 7.44 -1.75
CA GLY A 151 -2.87 7.44 -3.14
C GLY A 151 -1.62 6.62 -3.44
N VAL A 152 -1.17 5.76 -2.51
CA VAL A 152 -0.03 4.85 -2.72
C VAL A 152 -0.52 3.42 -2.99
N PRO A 153 -0.08 2.78 -4.09
CA PRO A 153 -0.53 1.45 -4.47
C PRO A 153 0.11 0.36 -3.60
N ILE A 154 -0.56 -0.78 -3.57
CA ILE A 154 -0.10 -2.01 -2.93
C ILE A 154 0.52 -2.91 -3.99
N ASP A 155 1.71 -3.44 -3.72
CA ASP A 155 2.43 -4.32 -4.62
C ASP A 155 3.16 -5.44 -3.87
N ILE A 156 2.42 -6.37 -3.27
CA ILE A 156 2.96 -7.42 -2.41
C ILE A 156 3.88 -8.39 -3.16
N LEU A 157 3.58 -8.66 -4.43
CA LEU A 157 4.29 -9.68 -5.19
C LEU A 157 5.59 -9.14 -5.80
N SER A 158 6.71 -9.47 -5.17
CA SER A 158 8.03 -9.03 -5.62
C SER A 158 8.47 -9.66 -6.95
N ALA A 159 9.39 -8.99 -7.63
CA ALA A 159 10.17 -9.57 -8.74
C ALA A 159 11.51 -10.17 -8.27
N ALA A 160 11.71 -10.26 -6.96
CA ALA A 160 12.90 -10.84 -6.34
C ALA A 160 12.70 -12.34 -6.12
N CYS A 161 13.74 -13.13 -6.37
CA CYS A 161 13.67 -14.58 -6.20
C CYS A 161 15.02 -15.22 -6.00
N TYR A 162 15.00 -16.49 -5.59
CA TYR A 162 16.17 -17.36 -5.63
C TYR A 162 16.54 -17.71 -7.08
N SER A 163 17.68 -17.19 -7.54
CA SER A 163 18.28 -17.46 -8.84
C SER A 163 19.81 -17.50 -8.69
N PRO A 164 20.38 -18.59 -8.13
CA PRO A 164 21.75 -18.61 -7.62
C PRO A 164 22.83 -18.47 -8.70
N ASN A 165 22.49 -18.79 -9.95
CA ASN A 165 23.41 -18.70 -11.09
C ASN A 165 23.29 -17.35 -11.83
N ALA A 166 22.37 -16.48 -11.42
CA ALA A 166 22.24 -15.17 -12.04
C ALA A 166 23.44 -14.29 -11.67
N ARG A 167 23.94 -13.50 -12.63
CA ARG A 167 25.10 -12.60 -12.44
C ARG A 167 24.96 -11.64 -11.25
N ARG A 168 23.73 -11.31 -10.86
CA ARG A 168 23.41 -10.37 -9.78
C ARG A 168 22.98 -11.06 -8.49
N ALA A 169 23.14 -12.39 -8.41
CA ALA A 169 22.81 -13.14 -7.21
C ALA A 169 23.67 -12.67 -6.03
N ASP A 170 23.06 -12.51 -4.87
CA ASP A 170 23.79 -12.33 -3.62
C ASP A 170 24.40 -13.66 -3.12
N ARG A 171 25.01 -13.63 -1.93
CA ARG A 171 25.61 -14.84 -1.34
C ARG A 171 24.58 -15.94 -1.02
N GLN A 172 23.34 -15.56 -0.81
CA GLN A 172 22.22 -16.46 -0.55
C GLN A 172 21.65 -17.04 -1.84
N GLY A 173 22.01 -16.48 -3.00
CA GLY A 173 21.54 -16.89 -4.33
C GLY A 173 20.29 -16.13 -4.77
N ASN A 174 19.94 -15.03 -4.10
CA ASN A 174 18.78 -14.21 -4.43
C ASN A 174 19.14 -13.10 -5.41
N ILE A 175 18.21 -12.72 -6.28
CA ILE A 175 18.27 -11.50 -7.07
C ILE A 175 17.13 -10.55 -6.68
N PRO A 176 17.34 -9.23 -6.70
CA PRO A 176 16.35 -8.25 -6.25
C PRO A 176 15.24 -7.97 -7.29
N ILE A 177 15.44 -8.37 -8.55
CA ILE A 177 14.51 -8.12 -9.66
C ILE A 177 14.77 -9.08 -10.81
N GLY A 178 13.75 -9.33 -11.63
CA GLY A 178 13.85 -10.04 -12.92
C GLY A 178 13.19 -11.42 -12.93
N CYS A 179 12.59 -11.84 -11.81
CA CYS A 179 11.86 -13.09 -11.72
C CYS A 179 10.38 -12.90 -12.05
N ARG A 180 9.77 -13.93 -12.62
CA ARG A 180 8.33 -14.01 -12.87
C ARG A 180 7.59 -14.50 -11.63
N SER A 181 6.27 -14.29 -11.58
CA SER A 181 5.40 -14.69 -10.46
C SER A 181 5.35 -16.22 -10.22
N ASP A 182 5.77 -17.02 -11.20
CA ASP A 182 5.86 -18.48 -11.10
C ASP A 182 7.24 -19.00 -10.66
N ALA A 183 8.15 -18.10 -10.26
CA ALA A 183 9.43 -18.52 -9.70
C ALA A 183 9.21 -19.41 -8.46
N LYS A 184 9.97 -20.51 -8.38
CA LYS A 184 9.83 -21.52 -7.30
C LYS A 184 9.98 -20.95 -5.89
N TRP A 185 10.76 -19.89 -5.75
CA TRP A 185 11.11 -19.26 -4.49
C TRP A 185 11.16 -17.74 -4.69
N LEU A 186 10.00 -17.10 -4.63
CA LEU A 186 9.89 -15.64 -4.64
C LEU A 186 10.23 -15.10 -3.26
N VAL A 187 11.06 -14.07 -3.21
CA VAL A 187 11.40 -13.40 -1.95
C VAL A 187 10.20 -12.57 -1.50
N ASP A 188 9.75 -12.76 -0.27
CA ASP A 188 8.79 -11.88 0.38
C ASP A 188 9.50 -10.57 0.74
N PRO A 189 9.08 -9.39 0.24
CA PRO A 189 9.78 -8.13 0.50
C PRO A 189 9.93 -7.74 1.97
N LEU A 190 9.01 -8.21 2.82
CA LEU A 190 9.04 -7.99 4.26
C LEU A 190 9.56 -9.21 5.02
N GLY A 191 9.98 -10.25 4.31
CA GLY A 191 10.61 -11.43 4.89
C GLY A 191 11.92 -11.06 5.62
N PRO A 192 12.27 -11.77 6.70
CA PRO A 192 13.36 -11.38 7.62
C PRO A 192 14.74 -11.26 6.95
N ASN A 193 14.98 -11.99 5.85
CA ASN A 193 16.25 -11.94 5.12
C ASN A 193 16.14 -11.35 3.71
N ALA A 194 15.00 -10.72 3.38
CA ALA A 194 14.72 -10.21 2.04
C ALA A 194 15.58 -9.00 1.67
N ASN A 195 15.86 -8.14 2.64
CA ASN A 195 16.70 -6.93 2.49
C ASN A 195 16.30 -6.07 1.27
N MET A 196 14.99 -5.89 1.06
CA MET A 196 14.45 -5.13 -0.08
C MET A 196 14.49 -3.60 0.11
N GLY A 197 15.02 -3.12 1.24
CA GLY A 197 15.23 -1.70 1.49
C GLY A 197 13.96 -0.92 1.82
N ALA A 198 12.92 -1.62 2.29
CA ALA A 198 11.70 -0.99 2.79
C ALA A 198 12.00 -0.02 3.95
N ASP A 199 11.22 1.04 4.02
CA ASP A 199 11.24 1.99 5.14
C ASP A 199 10.32 1.51 6.29
N ALA A 200 10.17 2.33 7.32
CA ALA A 200 9.35 2.05 8.50
C ALA A 200 7.85 1.93 8.17
N HIS A 201 7.43 2.32 6.97
CA HIS A 201 6.06 2.18 6.48
C HIS A 201 5.90 0.96 5.57
N ASN A 202 6.85 0.02 5.61
CA ASN A 202 6.83 -1.24 4.85
C ASN A 202 6.74 -1.03 3.34
N ALA A 203 7.37 0.02 2.85
CA ALA A 203 7.31 0.42 1.45
C ALA A 203 8.68 0.82 0.92
N HIS A 204 8.82 0.75 -0.40
CA HIS A 204 9.97 1.27 -1.11
C HIS A 204 9.57 1.74 -2.51
N THR A 205 10.55 2.20 -3.28
CA THR A 205 10.31 2.71 -4.64
C THR A 205 10.53 1.64 -5.72
N GLN A 206 9.86 1.82 -6.85
CA GLN A 206 10.10 1.13 -8.11
C GLN A 206 11.23 1.78 -8.92
N PRO A 207 11.69 1.15 -10.02
CA PRO A 207 12.68 1.74 -10.92
C PRO A 207 12.32 3.10 -11.54
N ASP A 208 11.03 3.44 -11.66
CA ASP A 208 10.55 4.74 -12.15
C ASP A 208 10.48 5.81 -11.05
N GLY A 209 10.67 5.42 -9.78
CA GLY A 209 10.57 6.28 -8.61
C GLY A 209 9.22 6.21 -7.90
N SER A 210 8.25 5.42 -8.40
CA SER A 210 6.95 5.29 -7.74
C SER A 210 7.09 4.58 -6.38
N TYR A 211 6.50 5.10 -5.32
CA TYR A 211 6.47 4.49 -3.98
C TYR A 211 5.31 3.49 -3.86
N HIS A 212 5.50 2.36 -3.18
CA HIS A 212 4.46 1.33 -3.01
C HIS A 212 4.60 0.52 -1.72
N TYR A 213 3.46 0.07 -1.18
CA TYR A 213 3.40 -0.73 0.04
C TYR A 213 3.52 -2.24 -0.22
N HIS A 214 4.26 -2.92 0.66
CA HIS A 214 4.28 -4.38 0.77
C HIS A 214 3.53 -4.91 2.01
N GLY A 215 3.13 -4.03 2.93
CA GLY A 215 2.47 -4.40 4.17
C GLY A 215 1.83 -3.21 4.87
N ASN A 216 1.68 -3.30 6.19
CA ASN A 216 1.03 -2.25 6.97
C ASN A 216 1.68 -0.88 6.70
N PRO A 217 0.92 0.12 6.18
CA PRO A 217 1.48 1.44 5.90
C PRO A 217 1.90 2.19 7.17
N ASN A 218 1.57 1.70 8.37
CA ASN A 218 1.78 2.37 9.65
C ASN A 218 1.28 3.83 9.62
N ALA A 219 0.17 4.01 8.90
CA ALA A 219 -0.53 5.26 8.62
C ALA A 219 -1.99 4.90 8.33
N LEU A 220 -2.90 5.88 8.33
CA LEU A 220 -4.34 5.73 8.04
C LEU A 220 -5.15 4.96 9.10
N PHE A 221 -4.51 4.13 9.92
CA PHE A 221 -5.12 3.48 11.08
C PHE A 221 -4.09 3.26 12.20
N ASP A 222 -4.55 2.98 13.42
CA ASP A 222 -3.71 2.71 14.57
C ASP A 222 -4.23 1.52 15.41
N GLU A 223 -3.61 1.31 16.57
CA GLU A 223 -3.99 0.27 17.54
C GLU A 223 -5.18 0.67 18.43
N LYS A 224 -5.84 1.80 18.16
CA LYS A 224 -7.01 2.32 18.88
C LYS A 224 -8.23 2.35 17.96
N PRO A 225 -8.70 1.19 17.47
CA PRO A 225 -9.84 1.13 16.58
C PRO A 225 -11.13 1.65 17.25
N GLY A 226 -12.08 2.10 16.43
CA GLY A 226 -13.43 2.37 16.90
C GLY A 226 -14.18 1.09 17.29
N ASN A 227 -15.40 1.25 17.80
CA ASN A 227 -16.22 0.14 18.32
C ASN A 227 -16.50 -0.98 17.31
N ASN A 228 -16.38 -0.69 16.01
CA ASN A 228 -16.63 -1.64 14.92
C ASN A 228 -15.34 -2.17 14.28
N GLY A 229 -14.16 -1.79 14.79
CA GLY A 229 -12.84 -2.13 14.25
C GLY A 229 -12.15 -0.97 13.53
N SER A 230 -11.09 -1.28 12.77
CA SER A 230 -10.27 -0.31 12.02
C SER A 230 -10.98 0.34 10.84
N PRO A 231 -10.63 1.56 10.42
CA PRO A 231 -11.20 2.18 9.23
C PRO A 231 -10.91 1.38 7.95
N THR A 232 -11.65 1.67 6.88
CA THR A 232 -11.21 1.38 5.51
C THR A 232 -10.06 2.32 5.18
N ILE A 233 -8.93 1.76 4.76
CA ILE A 233 -7.70 2.51 4.46
C ILE A 233 -7.35 2.48 2.97
N GLY A 234 -8.07 1.68 2.18
CA GLY A 234 -7.84 1.49 0.76
C GLY A 234 -8.84 0.53 0.14
N PHE A 235 -8.65 0.25 -1.13
CA PHE A 235 -9.45 -0.68 -1.90
C PHE A 235 -8.54 -1.60 -2.71
N ALA A 236 -8.85 -2.89 -2.72
CA ALA A 236 -8.15 -3.86 -3.55
C ALA A 236 -8.53 -3.66 -5.03
N ALA A 237 -7.73 -4.22 -5.93
CA ALA A 237 -7.96 -4.08 -7.37
C ALA A 237 -9.33 -4.64 -7.82
N ASP A 238 -9.94 -5.56 -7.07
CA ASP A 238 -11.27 -6.10 -7.32
C ASP A 238 -12.42 -5.25 -6.74
N GLY A 239 -12.11 -4.16 -6.06
CA GLY A 239 -13.03 -3.17 -5.52
C GLY A 239 -13.44 -3.39 -4.06
N PHE A 240 -13.08 -4.52 -3.44
CA PHE A 240 -13.40 -4.72 -2.02
C PHE A 240 -12.55 -3.81 -1.12
N PRO A 241 -13.11 -3.34 0.02
CA PRO A 241 -12.37 -2.49 0.95
C PRO A 241 -11.21 -3.25 1.60
N ILE A 242 -10.16 -2.51 1.91
CA ILE A 242 -9.04 -2.94 2.74
C ILE A 242 -9.17 -2.20 4.07
N TYR A 243 -9.33 -2.95 5.14
CA TYR A 243 -9.39 -2.42 6.50
C TYR A 243 -8.01 -2.46 7.15
N GLY A 244 -7.80 -1.58 8.13
CA GLY A 244 -6.74 -1.80 9.12
C GLY A 244 -6.96 -3.09 9.93
N SER A 245 -6.09 -3.37 10.89
CA SER A 245 -5.98 -4.72 11.46
C SER A 245 -7.11 -5.21 12.35
N TYR A 246 -8.08 -4.38 12.73
CA TYR A 246 -9.07 -4.72 13.75
C TYR A 246 -10.48 -4.87 13.19
N PHE A 247 -11.23 -5.80 13.78
CA PHE A 247 -12.64 -6.03 13.51
C PHE A 247 -13.40 -6.28 14.82
N TYR A 248 -14.71 -6.09 14.78
CA TYR A 248 -15.59 -6.49 15.87
C TYR A 248 -15.90 -7.99 15.76
N ASP A 249 -15.44 -8.78 16.74
CA ASP A 249 -15.72 -10.20 16.85
C ASP A 249 -17.06 -10.40 17.57
N GLU A 250 -18.11 -10.69 16.81
CA GLU A 250 -19.46 -10.92 17.34
C GLU A 250 -19.55 -12.08 18.32
N THR A 251 -18.69 -13.10 18.19
CA THR A 251 -18.67 -14.25 19.10
C THR A 251 -18.08 -13.86 20.46
N ARG A 252 -17.03 -13.03 20.45
CA ARG A 252 -16.35 -12.58 21.68
C ARG A 252 -16.88 -11.25 22.24
N LYS A 253 -17.75 -10.56 21.50
CA LYS A 253 -18.30 -9.24 21.85
C LYS A 253 -17.20 -8.21 22.16
N GLN A 254 -16.13 -8.22 21.36
CA GLN A 254 -15.01 -7.29 21.49
C GLN A 254 -14.37 -6.97 20.14
N VAL A 255 -13.70 -5.81 20.08
CA VAL A 255 -12.80 -5.49 18.97
C VAL A 255 -11.44 -6.14 19.21
N ARG A 256 -10.88 -6.78 18.17
CA ARG A 256 -9.53 -7.39 18.22
C ARG A 256 -8.88 -7.44 16.84
N LYS A 257 -7.56 -7.71 16.82
CA LYS A 257 -6.82 -7.93 15.57
C LYS A 257 -7.34 -9.17 14.83
N ALA A 258 -7.43 -9.06 13.51
CA ALA A 258 -7.64 -10.17 12.60
C ALA A 258 -6.38 -11.04 12.53
N LYS A 259 -6.57 -12.37 12.54
CA LYS A 259 -5.49 -13.35 12.43
C LYS A 259 -5.47 -13.93 11.03
N SER A 260 -4.32 -13.84 10.36
CA SER A 260 -4.09 -14.47 9.06
C SER A 260 -4.37 -15.97 9.10
N GLY A 261 -4.96 -16.48 8.00
CA GLY A 261 -5.17 -17.89 7.71
C GLY A 261 -3.90 -18.72 7.48
N TYR A 262 -2.76 -18.04 7.33
CA TYR A 262 -1.47 -18.62 6.96
C TYR A 262 -0.61 -18.93 8.18
N ARG A 263 0.26 -19.93 8.02
CA ARG A 263 1.35 -20.20 8.97
C ARG A 263 2.65 -20.47 8.22
N LEU A 264 3.76 -20.24 8.91
CA LEU A 264 5.07 -20.64 8.45
C LEU A 264 5.16 -22.17 8.49
N LYS A 265 5.65 -22.79 7.42
CA LYS A 265 5.91 -24.23 7.39
C LYS A 265 6.98 -24.59 8.43
N SER A 266 6.89 -25.80 8.99
CA SER A 266 7.92 -26.33 9.89
C SER A 266 8.99 -27.12 9.12
N GLY A 267 10.17 -27.26 9.70
CA GLY A 267 11.27 -28.06 9.15
C GLY A 267 12.11 -27.32 8.10
N THR A 268 12.62 -28.09 7.13
CA THR A 268 13.59 -27.61 6.14
C THR A 268 13.04 -27.60 4.71
N ARG A 269 13.49 -26.61 3.94
CA ARG A 269 13.36 -26.59 2.48
C ARG A 269 14.17 -27.75 1.87
N PRO A 270 13.88 -28.17 0.63
CA PRO A 270 14.72 -29.14 -0.07
C PRO A 270 16.18 -28.73 -0.11
N THR A 271 17.11 -29.69 -0.13
CA THR A 271 18.56 -29.47 -0.15
C THR A 271 18.95 -28.39 -1.16
N ARG A 272 19.89 -27.52 -0.75
CA ARG A 272 20.34 -26.39 -1.56
C ARG A 272 20.85 -26.87 -2.93
N SER A 273 20.32 -26.27 -3.99
CA SER A 273 20.59 -26.63 -5.38
C SER A 273 20.29 -25.43 -6.28
N SER A 274 20.44 -25.56 -7.61
CA SER A 274 20.05 -24.49 -8.55
C SER A 274 18.56 -24.12 -8.50
N THR A 275 17.71 -24.94 -7.89
CA THR A 275 16.25 -24.72 -7.79
C THR A 275 15.70 -24.64 -6.37
N SER A 276 16.56 -24.78 -5.35
CA SER A 276 16.14 -24.67 -3.95
C SER A 276 17.19 -23.90 -3.14
N PRO A 277 16.80 -22.88 -2.35
CA PRO A 277 17.72 -22.14 -1.50
C PRO A 277 18.26 -22.99 -0.33
N GLY A 278 17.57 -24.08 0.03
CA GLY A 278 17.87 -24.87 1.23
C GLY A 278 17.61 -24.12 2.52
N GLY A 279 18.04 -24.70 3.64
CA GLY A 279 17.84 -24.16 4.98
C GLY A 279 16.42 -24.41 5.52
N ASN A 280 16.09 -23.74 6.63
CA ASN A 280 14.77 -23.84 7.26
C ASN A 280 13.74 -23.00 6.51
N TYR A 281 12.46 -23.35 6.63
CA TYR A 281 11.39 -22.40 6.33
C TYR A 281 11.46 -21.26 7.36
N ASP A 282 11.88 -20.08 6.91
CA ASP A 282 12.16 -18.94 7.79
C ASP A 282 11.37 -17.66 7.40
N GLY A 283 10.51 -17.76 6.39
CA GLY A 283 9.67 -16.65 5.91
C GLY A 283 10.37 -15.74 4.92
N THR A 284 11.61 -16.04 4.51
CA THR A 284 12.30 -15.29 3.45
C THR A 284 11.59 -15.39 2.11
N TYR A 285 10.96 -16.53 1.83
CA TYR A 285 10.24 -16.76 0.58
C TYR A 285 8.75 -16.91 0.83
N ILE A 286 7.95 -16.45 -0.12
CA ILE A 286 6.50 -16.64 -0.13
C ILE A 286 6.14 -18.13 0.04
N GLN A 287 6.91 -19.02 -0.61
CA GLN A 287 6.70 -20.46 -0.56
C GLN A 287 7.05 -21.11 0.79
N ASP A 288 7.60 -20.36 1.75
CA ASP A 288 7.74 -20.83 3.13
C ASP A 288 6.42 -20.86 3.90
N TRP A 289 5.42 -20.14 3.41
CA TRP A 289 4.10 -20.07 4.02
C TRP A 289 3.15 -21.08 3.39
N GLU A 290 2.18 -21.53 4.16
CA GLU A 290 1.05 -22.32 3.68
C GLU A 290 -0.26 -21.77 4.25
N PHE A 291 -1.31 -21.84 3.43
CA PHE A 291 -2.65 -21.59 3.94
C PHE A 291 -3.06 -22.79 4.78
N ALA A 292 -3.17 -22.57 6.09
CA ALA A 292 -3.50 -23.60 7.06
C ALA A 292 -4.95 -23.53 7.51
N ASN A 293 -5.71 -22.55 7.01
CA ASN A 293 -7.05 -22.21 7.47
C ASN A 293 -7.10 -22.03 9.00
N THR A 294 -6.04 -21.43 9.56
CA THR A 294 -5.92 -21.14 10.98
C THR A 294 -6.12 -19.65 11.19
N GLY A 295 -7.03 -19.22 12.06
CA GLY A 295 -7.27 -17.79 12.29
C GLY A 295 -8.65 -17.36 11.81
N ASP A 296 -8.76 -16.10 11.40
CA ASP A 296 -10.03 -15.48 11.02
C ASP A 296 -10.17 -15.32 9.49
N LEU A 297 -9.03 -15.12 8.81
CA LEU A 297 -9.01 -14.70 7.42
C LEU A 297 -8.89 -15.89 6.47
N ASP A 298 -9.51 -15.75 5.31
CA ASP A 298 -9.46 -16.70 4.20
C ASP A 298 -8.10 -16.71 3.48
N GLN A 299 -7.99 -17.54 2.44
CA GLN A 299 -6.76 -17.67 1.63
C GLN A 299 -6.37 -16.40 0.86
N CYS A 300 -7.26 -15.42 0.74
CA CYS A 300 -6.96 -14.12 0.13
C CYS A 300 -6.64 -13.04 1.15
N ASN A 301 -6.67 -13.38 2.44
CA ASN A 301 -6.50 -12.47 3.59
C ASN A 301 -7.69 -11.54 3.83
N GLY A 302 -8.90 -12.02 3.49
CA GLY A 302 -10.15 -11.31 3.78
C GLY A 302 -11.10 -12.14 4.61
N MET A 303 -12.21 -11.51 5.00
CA MET A 303 -13.34 -12.18 5.65
C MET A 303 -14.61 -11.34 5.50
N THR A 304 -15.75 -11.95 5.75
CA THR A 304 -17.05 -11.26 5.82
C THR A 304 -17.40 -10.97 7.27
N VAL A 305 -17.56 -9.69 7.61
CA VAL A 305 -18.08 -9.24 8.92
C VAL A 305 -19.36 -8.46 8.67
N ASN A 306 -20.45 -8.83 9.34
CA ASN A 306 -21.76 -8.17 9.22
C ASN A 306 -22.24 -8.01 7.76
N GLY A 307 -22.03 -9.04 6.95
CA GLY A 307 -22.43 -9.07 5.53
C GLY A 307 -21.49 -8.33 4.58
N GLN A 308 -20.44 -7.65 5.08
CA GLN A 308 -19.46 -6.97 4.24
C GLN A 308 -18.14 -7.76 4.17
N TYR A 309 -17.77 -8.17 2.97
CA TYR A 309 -16.44 -8.73 2.71
C TYR A 309 -15.40 -7.62 2.60
N GLY A 310 -14.20 -7.87 3.11
CA GLY A 310 -13.03 -7.04 2.82
C GLY A 310 -11.74 -7.70 3.28
N TYR A 311 -10.63 -7.14 2.83
CA TYR A 311 -9.28 -7.54 3.20
C TYR A 311 -8.85 -6.84 4.49
N TYR A 312 -7.92 -7.46 5.22
CA TYR A 312 -7.43 -6.90 6.48
C TYR A 312 -5.90 -6.84 6.48
N VAL A 313 -5.34 -5.72 6.93
CA VAL A 313 -3.90 -5.63 7.20
C VAL A 313 -3.54 -6.55 8.38
N THR A 314 -2.52 -7.38 8.22
CA THR A 314 -2.05 -8.33 9.23
C THR A 314 -0.58 -8.13 9.57
N ASP A 315 -0.21 -8.42 10.83
CA ASP A 315 1.17 -8.36 11.32
C ASP A 315 2.06 -9.52 10.81
N THR A 316 1.45 -10.48 10.10
CA THR A 316 2.12 -11.63 9.49
C THR A 316 1.69 -11.78 8.04
N TYR A 317 2.43 -12.61 7.29
CA TYR A 317 2.07 -13.00 5.92
C TYR A 317 0.57 -13.33 5.81
N PRO A 318 -0.14 -12.83 4.77
CA PRO A 318 0.36 -12.13 3.57
C PRO A 318 0.32 -10.60 3.67
N TRP A 319 0.32 -10.04 4.88
CA TRP A 319 0.39 -8.61 5.18
C TRP A 319 -0.87 -7.79 4.83
N ILE A 320 -1.46 -7.94 3.64
CA ILE A 320 -2.70 -7.24 3.25
C ILE A 320 -3.59 -8.13 2.39
N VAL A 321 -3.07 -8.70 1.29
CA VAL A 321 -3.83 -9.48 0.32
C VAL A 321 -2.96 -10.57 -0.30
N ASN A 322 -3.54 -11.76 -0.55
CA ASN A 322 -2.83 -12.88 -1.19
C ASN A 322 -3.47 -13.36 -2.50
N CYS A 323 -4.73 -13.02 -2.74
CA CYS A 323 -5.46 -13.20 -3.99
C CYS A 323 -6.65 -12.25 -4.02
N PHE A 324 -7.33 -12.15 -5.15
CA PHE A 324 -8.59 -11.42 -5.25
C PHE A 324 -9.77 -12.37 -5.11
N SER A 325 -10.68 -12.05 -4.20
CA SER A 325 -11.96 -12.72 -4.02
C SER A 325 -13.02 -12.24 -5.02
N GLY A 326 -12.77 -11.11 -5.70
CA GLY A 326 -13.54 -10.63 -6.83
C GLY A 326 -12.76 -10.66 -8.16
N THR A 327 -13.22 -9.86 -9.11
CA THR A 327 -12.55 -9.66 -10.40
C THR A 327 -11.80 -8.34 -10.40
N PRO A 328 -10.46 -8.32 -10.54
CA PRO A 328 -9.67 -7.09 -10.56
C PRO A 328 -10.03 -6.19 -11.76
N ASP A 329 -10.00 -4.88 -11.56
CA ASP A 329 -10.20 -3.89 -12.61
C ASP A 329 -8.93 -3.70 -13.47
N PRO A 330 -9.04 -3.62 -14.81
CA PRO A 330 -7.88 -3.46 -15.68
C PRO A 330 -7.05 -2.19 -15.45
N SER A 331 -7.61 -1.15 -14.83
CA SER A 331 -6.86 0.07 -14.49
C SER A 331 -5.68 -0.19 -13.54
N PHE A 332 -5.72 -1.27 -12.75
CA PHE A 332 -4.61 -1.66 -11.87
C PHE A 332 -3.46 -2.35 -12.60
N ARG A 333 -3.57 -2.62 -13.91
CA ARG A 333 -2.47 -3.17 -14.68
C ARG A 333 -1.35 -2.13 -14.79
N LYS A 334 -0.16 -2.51 -14.32
CA LYS A 334 1.04 -1.69 -14.40
C LYS A 334 1.34 -1.42 -15.86
N ARG A 335 1.47 -0.13 -16.23
CA ARG A 335 1.93 0.26 -17.56
C ARG A 335 3.40 -0.11 -17.62
N MET A 336 3.71 -1.29 -18.13
CA MET A 336 5.08 -1.66 -18.50
C MET A 336 5.54 -0.58 -19.47
N GLY A 337 6.45 0.29 -19.03
CA GLY A 337 6.99 1.32 -19.90
C GLY A 337 7.45 0.64 -21.19
N LYS A 338 7.11 1.21 -22.35
CA LYS A 338 7.73 0.86 -23.65
C LYS A 338 9.22 1.25 -23.68
N ASN A 339 9.92 1.11 -22.57
CA ASN A 339 11.35 1.22 -22.49
C ASN A 339 11.89 -0.14 -22.87
N LYS A 340 12.59 -0.14 -24.01
CA LYS A 340 13.57 -1.14 -24.45
C LYS A 340 14.08 -1.91 -23.24
N GLN A 341 14.20 -3.24 -23.37
CA GLN A 341 15.03 -4.07 -22.48
C GLN A 341 16.16 -3.20 -21.94
N PRO A 342 16.29 -3.02 -20.61
CA PRO A 342 17.28 -2.12 -20.07
C PRO A 342 18.59 -2.51 -20.70
N ASN A 343 19.13 -1.61 -21.54
CA ASN A 343 20.43 -1.82 -22.14
C ASN A 343 21.31 -2.06 -20.92
N HIS A 344 21.86 -3.27 -20.78
CA HIS A 344 22.51 -3.76 -19.56
C HIS A 344 23.85 -3.04 -19.29
N LYS A 345 23.96 -1.78 -19.71
CA LYS A 345 25.04 -0.86 -19.42
C LYS A 345 24.60 0.07 -18.30
N ASN A 346 25.03 -0.31 -17.10
CA ASN A 346 25.52 0.59 -16.05
C ASN A 346 24.59 1.16 -14.95
N THR A 347 23.35 0.68 -14.74
CA THR A 347 22.70 0.83 -13.43
C THR A 347 22.81 -0.48 -12.63
N GLN A 348 23.63 -0.47 -11.58
CA GLN A 348 23.86 -1.64 -10.72
C GLN A 348 22.73 -1.76 -9.68
N HIS A 349 21.56 -2.26 -10.08
CA HIS A 349 20.54 -2.70 -9.12
C HIS A 349 21.02 -4.00 -8.43
N ARG A 350 21.81 -3.86 -7.38
CA ARG A 350 22.10 -4.92 -6.39
C ARG A 350 21.16 -4.73 -5.21
N PHE A 351 20.99 -5.77 -4.38
CA PHE A 351 20.39 -5.55 -3.07
C PHE A 351 21.12 -4.40 -2.35
N PRO A 352 20.40 -3.54 -1.63
CA PRO A 352 21.04 -2.51 -0.85
C PRO A 352 22.04 -3.14 0.15
N PRO A 353 23.22 -2.53 0.34
CA PRO A 353 24.23 -3.08 1.23
C PRO A 353 23.70 -3.18 2.67
N LYS A 354 23.99 -4.30 3.36
CA LYS A 354 23.67 -4.48 4.78
C LYS A 354 24.38 -3.41 5.63
N PRO A 355 23.80 -2.97 6.76
CA PRO A 355 24.54 -2.14 7.72
C PRO A 355 25.83 -2.85 8.16
N ALA A 356 26.94 -2.12 8.21
CA ALA A 356 28.07 -2.54 9.01
C ALA A 356 27.66 -2.32 10.48
N TYR A 357 27.64 -3.39 11.27
CA TYR A 357 27.45 -3.31 12.72
C TYR A 357 28.71 -2.79 13.39
#